data_AF-A0A8B8EV63-F1
#
_entry.id   AF-A0A8B8EV63-F1
#
_cell.length_a   1.000
_cell.length_b   1.000
_cell.length_c   1.000
_cell.angle_alpha   90.00
_cell.angle_beta   90.00
_cell.angle_gamma   90.00
#
_symmetry.space_group_name_H-M   'P 1'
#
loop_
_entity.id
_entity.type
_entity.pdbx_description
1 polymer ?
#
loop_
_entity_poly.entity_id
_entity_poly.type
_entity_poly.pdbx_seq_one_letter_code
_entity_poly.pdbx_strand_id
1 'polypeptide(L)'
;MSKKTIINDPIWGLIELHDLCVRVINTPEFQRLRSIKQLGGCSYVYPGACHSRFEHSIGTSYLAGRLGRALKKKINEQEQTQLKITDKEILCLELGGLCHDLGHGPFSHLFDLMFYPRAKENTPSENLPEWTHEDSALEMTEIILKSILKDNTYKDFTVEDIPFVQELIKKPSDGKYKTYIKQPEKEFLFEIIANDLNSIDVDKWDYFSRDCHMLGLHHNFQCERTIKLAKVVEHDGKWHISYPKSEWFNIFDMFYTRFTLHRRAYQHPVAKAVEIMITDALLKANERLTFPPDAKKGKSLLKSVKDMNAYLWVTDEVLHQIRRLPSKKGKGEKDIDEAKGILNRIHRRDFYRLVGENKMSWRGRITKETKKKYLQSLKVWMKPKQLPRWMIQKKIKKKDLELYHTEIVTFNYGNKDRSPLDRVKFYEEDKSAKLKKAEISAMLPTEFEQVYIRLYWKGTKDQKPHKTVLDEFHNMKEDWADFVPTKRTEM
;
A
#
# COMPACT_ATOMS: atom_id res chain seq x y z
N MET A 1 -18.93 28.34 18.97
CA MET A 1 -18.27 27.90 17.72
C MET A 1 -16.95 27.26 18.12
N SER A 2 -16.70 26.00 17.75
CA SER A 2 -15.40 25.37 18.00
C SER A 2 -14.32 26.10 17.18
N LYS A 3 -13.13 26.25 17.75
CA LYS A 3 -12.00 26.90 17.09
C LYS A 3 -11.57 26.05 15.90
N LYS A 4 -11.85 26.50 14.68
CA LYS A 4 -11.38 25.83 13.47
C LYS A 4 -9.88 26.09 13.29
N THR A 5 -9.11 25.03 13.14
CA THR A 5 -7.68 25.15 12.78
C THR A 5 -7.57 25.08 11.27
N ILE A 6 -6.75 25.96 10.71
CA ILE A 6 -6.47 26.01 9.27
C ILE A 6 -5.03 25.54 9.06
N ILE A 7 -4.83 24.58 8.16
CA ILE A 7 -3.52 24.11 7.72
C ILE A 7 -3.37 24.49 6.25
N ASN A 8 -2.22 25.03 5.88
CA ASN A 8 -1.88 25.26 4.48
C ASN A 8 -1.21 24.01 3.90
N ASP A 9 -1.87 23.35 2.96
CA ASP A 9 -1.37 22.18 2.24
C ASP A 9 -1.02 22.57 0.78
N PRO A 10 0.11 22.12 0.23
CA PRO A 10 0.55 22.52 -1.10
C PRO A 10 -0.33 21.98 -2.24
N ILE A 11 -1.14 20.95 -1.99
CA ILE A 11 -2.01 20.32 -2.98
C ILE A 11 -3.42 20.93 -2.91
N TRP A 12 -3.97 21.03 -1.70
CA TRP A 12 -5.37 21.39 -1.47
C TRP A 12 -5.58 22.82 -0.96
N GLY A 13 -4.50 23.57 -0.73
CA GLY A 13 -4.54 24.93 -0.21
C GLY A 13 -4.93 24.97 1.27
N LEU A 14 -5.81 25.89 1.65
CA LEU A 14 -6.25 26.04 3.03
C LEU A 14 -7.27 24.95 3.41
N ILE A 15 -6.84 24.03 4.27
CA ILE A 15 -7.66 22.96 4.82
C ILE A 15 -8.19 23.39 6.19
N GLU A 16 -9.51 23.43 6.33
CA GLU A 16 -10.18 23.58 7.63
C GLU A 16 -10.40 22.21 8.28
N LEU A 17 -10.03 22.07 9.55
CA LEU A 17 -10.16 20.83 10.30
C LEU A 17 -11.08 20.98 11.51
N HIS A 18 -11.86 19.93 11.78
CA HIS A 18 -12.63 19.80 13.01
C HIS A 18 -11.70 19.70 14.23
N ASP A 19 -12.09 20.27 15.36
CA ASP A 19 -11.28 20.30 16.59
C ASP A 19 -10.85 18.89 17.07
N LEU A 20 -11.75 17.90 16.98
CA LEU A 20 -11.40 16.50 17.28
C LEU A 20 -10.31 15.94 16.34
N CYS A 21 -10.35 16.27 15.05
CA CYS A 21 -9.28 15.89 14.11
C CYS A 21 -7.95 16.55 14.49
N VAL A 22 -7.97 17.82 14.94
CA VAL A 22 -6.78 18.52 15.42
C VAL A 22 -6.21 17.87 16.68
N ARG A 23 -7.08 17.42 17.60
CA ARG A 23 -6.66 16.66 18.79
C ARG A 23 -5.98 15.34 18.42
N VAL A 24 -6.52 14.62 17.42
CA VAL A 24 -5.88 13.41 16.86
C VAL A 24 -4.53 13.74 16.23
N ILE A 25 -4.45 14.80 15.42
CA ILE A 25 -3.20 15.24 14.79
C ILE A 25 -2.12 15.52 15.85
N ASN A 26 -2.51 16.11 16.98
CA ASN A 26 -1.60 16.50 18.04
C ASN A 26 -1.22 15.37 19.01
N THR A 27 -1.43 14.09 18.66
CA THR A 27 -0.93 12.97 19.46
C THR A 27 0.40 12.43 18.94
N PRO A 28 1.23 11.78 19.79
CA PRO A 28 2.47 11.15 19.36
C PRO A 28 2.29 10.14 18.23
N GLU A 29 1.20 9.37 18.27
CA GLU A 29 0.86 8.34 17.29
C GLU A 29 0.64 8.92 15.89
N PHE A 30 -0.02 10.07 15.79
CA PHE A 30 -0.20 10.74 14.50
C PHE A 30 1.06 11.49 14.05
N GLN A 31 1.76 12.18 14.98
CA GLN A 31 3.01 12.87 14.68
C GLN A 31 4.12 11.93 14.19
N ARG A 32 4.08 10.65 14.59
CA ARG A 32 4.95 9.58 14.08
C ARG A 32 4.98 9.52 12.55
N LEU A 33 3.85 9.77 11.88
CA LEU A 33 3.74 9.69 10.43
C LEU A 33 4.67 10.65 9.69
N ARG A 34 5.15 11.72 10.35
CA ARG A 34 6.16 12.64 9.78
C ARG A 34 7.48 11.95 9.45
N SER A 35 7.78 10.88 10.18
CA SER A 35 9.03 10.12 10.07
C SER A 35 8.85 8.85 9.22
N ILE A 36 7.79 8.77 8.41
CA ILE A 36 7.50 7.65 7.51
C ILE A 36 7.26 8.20 6.11
N LYS A 37 8.20 7.97 5.20
CA LYS A 37 8.08 8.43 3.81
C LYS A 37 6.93 7.72 3.09
N GLN A 38 6.11 8.50 2.38
CA GLN A 38 5.00 7.97 1.58
C GLN A 38 5.49 6.93 0.58
N LEU A 39 6.55 7.27 -0.16
CA LEU A 39 7.06 6.47 -1.29
C LEU A 39 8.31 5.67 -0.97
N GLY A 40 8.65 5.48 0.32
CA GLY A 40 9.75 4.64 0.77
C GLY A 40 11.06 4.85 -0.02
N GLY A 41 11.47 3.81 -0.76
CA GLY A 41 12.70 3.80 -1.54
C GLY A 41 12.73 4.75 -2.74
N CYS A 42 11.58 5.30 -3.17
CA CYS A 42 11.52 6.23 -4.31
C CYS A 42 12.30 7.52 -4.07
N SER A 43 12.43 7.96 -2.82
CA SER A 43 13.23 9.15 -2.44
C SER A 43 14.71 9.07 -2.86
N TYR A 44 15.24 7.86 -3.04
CA TYR A 44 16.61 7.63 -3.53
C TYR A 44 16.76 7.78 -5.05
N VAL A 45 15.64 7.87 -5.78
CA VAL A 45 15.58 8.03 -7.23
C VAL A 45 15.00 9.40 -7.60
N TYR A 46 13.93 9.80 -6.92
CA TYR A 46 13.22 11.06 -7.10
C TYR A 46 13.47 11.95 -5.88
N PRO A 47 14.38 12.94 -5.97
CA PRO A 47 14.71 13.80 -4.83
C PRO A 47 13.53 14.60 -4.29
N GLY A 48 12.52 14.87 -5.11
CA GLY A 48 11.28 15.53 -4.69
C GLY A 48 10.33 14.64 -3.88
N ALA A 49 10.47 13.31 -3.93
CA ALA A 49 9.63 12.37 -3.18
C ALA A 49 10.02 12.30 -1.69
N CYS A 50 10.03 13.45 -1.03
CA CYS A 50 10.41 13.60 0.37
C CYS A 50 9.22 13.68 1.33
N HIS A 51 8.00 13.71 0.81
CA HIS A 51 6.77 13.79 1.60
C HIS A 51 6.56 12.54 2.45
N SER A 52 5.81 12.74 3.53
CA SER A 52 5.50 11.73 4.53
C SER A 52 4.02 11.34 4.51
N ARG A 53 3.70 10.24 5.20
CA ARG A 53 2.33 9.79 5.42
C ARG A 53 1.48 10.84 6.15
N PHE A 54 2.11 11.74 6.93
CA PHE A 54 1.42 12.75 7.73
C PHE A 54 0.56 13.71 6.88
N GLU A 55 1.15 14.39 5.90
CA GLU A 55 0.44 15.34 5.05
C GLU A 55 -0.56 14.65 4.12
N HIS A 56 -0.25 13.41 3.69
CA HIS A 56 -1.19 12.58 2.94
C HIS A 56 -2.45 12.26 3.75
N SER A 57 -2.31 11.81 5.00
CA SER A 57 -3.44 11.53 5.89
C SER A 57 -4.33 12.76 6.13
N ILE A 58 -3.75 13.95 6.24
CA ILE A 58 -4.51 15.21 6.36
C ILE A 58 -5.30 15.50 5.06
N GLY A 59 -4.66 15.33 3.90
CA GLY A 59 -5.33 15.48 2.61
C GLY A 59 -6.47 14.48 2.39
N THR A 60 -6.26 13.21 2.74
CA THR A 60 -7.30 12.17 2.67
C THR A 60 -8.47 12.49 3.60
N SER A 61 -8.22 12.95 4.83
CA SER A 61 -9.25 13.42 5.76
C SER A 61 -10.09 14.56 5.17
N TYR A 62 -9.42 15.56 4.58
CA TYR A 62 -10.07 16.70 3.94
C TYR A 62 -10.99 16.26 2.78
N LEU A 63 -10.49 15.39 1.90
CA LEU A 63 -11.26 14.89 0.77
C LEU A 63 -12.44 14.01 1.22
N ALA A 64 -12.27 13.17 2.26
CA ALA A 64 -13.35 12.37 2.84
C ALA A 64 -14.50 13.26 3.33
N GLY A 65 -14.18 14.31 4.11
CA GLY A 65 -15.17 15.27 4.58
C GLY A 65 -15.84 16.05 3.44
N ARG A 66 -15.08 16.41 2.39
CA ARG A 66 -15.62 17.10 1.21
C ARG A 66 -16.58 16.24 0.39
N LEU A 67 -16.21 14.99 0.11
CA LEU A 67 -17.09 14.06 -0.59
C LEU A 67 -18.36 13.80 0.22
N GLY A 68 -18.22 13.52 1.52
CA GLY A 68 -19.36 13.33 2.42
C GLY A 68 -20.30 14.54 2.42
N ARG A 69 -19.78 15.77 2.52
CA ARG A 69 -20.59 17.00 2.47
C ARG A 69 -21.25 17.22 1.11
N ALA A 70 -20.56 16.92 0.01
CA ALA A 70 -21.14 17.01 -1.34
C ALA A 70 -22.31 16.03 -1.51
N LEU A 71 -22.14 14.78 -1.07
CA LEU A 71 -23.20 13.77 -1.08
C LEU A 71 -24.37 14.17 -0.18
N LYS A 72 -24.09 14.64 1.05
CA LYS A 72 -25.11 15.15 1.98
C LYS A 72 -25.97 16.23 1.34
N LYS A 73 -25.33 17.19 0.64
CA LYS A 73 -26.03 18.25 -0.09
C LYS A 73 -26.93 17.66 -1.19
N LYS A 74 -26.43 16.73 -2.01
CA LYS A 74 -27.18 16.11 -3.11
C LYS A 74 -28.37 15.28 -2.62
N ILE A 75 -28.16 14.48 -1.56
CA ILE A 75 -29.21 13.68 -0.91
C ILE A 75 -30.34 14.57 -0.40
N ASN A 76 -30.00 15.71 0.22
CA ASN A 76 -31.01 16.66 0.69
C ASN A 76 -31.75 17.34 -0.47
N GLU A 77 -31.06 17.71 -1.55
CA GLU A 77 -31.67 18.28 -2.76
C GLU A 77 -32.63 17.30 -3.47
N GLN A 78 -32.35 16.00 -3.37
CA GLN A 78 -33.15 14.92 -3.95
C GLN A 78 -34.21 14.35 -2.99
N GLU A 79 -34.35 14.92 -1.79
CA GLU A 79 -35.31 14.50 -0.76
C GLU A 79 -35.22 13.01 -0.37
N GLN A 80 -34.04 12.40 -0.50
CA GLN A 80 -33.80 10.98 -0.17
C GLN A 80 -33.62 10.78 1.34
N THR A 81 -34.70 10.91 2.11
CA THR A 81 -34.66 10.96 3.58
C THR A 81 -33.97 9.77 4.25
N GLN A 82 -34.06 8.58 3.65
CA GLN A 82 -33.43 7.35 4.15
C GLN A 82 -31.89 7.36 4.04
N LEU A 83 -31.34 8.16 3.12
CA LEU A 83 -29.89 8.25 2.88
C LEU A 83 -29.24 9.41 3.65
N LYS A 84 -30.00 10.13 4.47
CA LYS A 84 -29.55 11.37 5.11
C LYS A 84 -28.26 11.20 5.90
N ILE A 85 -27.24 11.96 5.51
CA ILE A 85 -25.93 11.99 6.18
C ILE A 85 -25.95 13.05 7.29
N THR A 86 -25.61 12.61 8.50
CA THR A 86 -25.48 13.42 9.72
C THR A 86 -24.11 14.10 9.80
N ASP A 87 -23.99 15.18 10.59
CA ASP A 87 -22.68 15.81 10.80
C ASP A 87 -21.71 14.90 11.57
N LYS A 88 -22.23 14.02 12.43
CA LYS A 88 -21.46 12.98 13.09
C LYS A 88 -20.86 11.99 12.08
N GLU A 89 -21.63 11.55 11.09
CA GLU A 89 -21.12 10.69 10.00
C GLU A 89 -20.02 11.38 9.19
N ILE A 90 -20.16 12.68 8.92
CA ILE A 90 -19.09 13.47 8.26
C ILE A 90 -17.82 13.49 9.11
N LEU A 91 -17.94 13.71 10.43
CA LEU A 91 -16.79 13.68 11.33
C LEU A 91 -16.14 12.29 11.37
N CYS A 92 -16.92 11.21 11.37
CA CYS A 92 -16.39 9.85 11.27
C CYS A 92 -15.63 9.61 9.97
N LEU A 93 -16.10 10.15 8.84
CA LEU A 93 -15.39 10.10 7.56
C LEU A 93 -14.06 10.87 7.61
N GLU A 94 -14.07 12.07 8.20
CA GLU A 94 -12.85 12.87 8.38
C GLU A 94 -11.84 12.13 9.27
N LEU A 95 -12.29 11.54 10.38
CA LEU A 95 -11.44 10.73 11.27
C LEU A 95 -10.94 9.45 10.61
N GLY A 96 -11.78 8.75 9.85
CA GLY A 96 -11.38 7.55 9.11
C GLY A 96 -10.29 7.88 8.08
N GLY A 97 -10.48 8.96 7.32
CA GLY A 97 -9.52 9.41 6.32
C GLY A 97 -8.21 9.89 6.95
N LEU A 98 -8.29 10.51 8.13
CA LEU A 98 -7.12 10.92 8.91
C LEU A 98 -6.34 9.70 9.43
N CYS A 99 -7.04 8.70 9.93
CA CYS A 99 -6.41 7.60 10.67
C CYS A 99 -6.03 6.37 9.83
N HIS A 100 -6.48 6.28 8.57
CA HIS A 100 -6.33 5.07 7.74
C HIS A 100 -4.87 4.58 7.61
N ASP A 101 -3.92 5.51 7.65
CA ASP A 101 -2.49 5.28 7.42
C ASP A 101 -1.66 5.18 8.71
N LEU A 102 -2.26 5.30 9.89
CA LEU A 102 -1.57 5.28 11.19
C LEU A 102 -0.68 4.04 11.37
N GLY A 103 -1.13 2.90 10.86
CA GLY A 103 -0.47 1.63 11.01
C GLY A 103 0.66 1.35 10.02
N HIS A 104 1.03 2.30 9.14
CA HIS A 104 2.20 2.09 8.28
C HIS A 104 3.49 2.00 9.07
N GLY A 105 4.38 1.12 8.62
CA GLY A 105 5.74 0.95 9.17
C GLY A 105 6.81 1.68 8.37
N PRO A 106 8.09 1.48 8.72
CA PRO A 106 9.24 2.10 8.07
C PRO A 106 9.26 1.85 6.56
N PHE A 107 9.40 2.91 5.78
CA PHE A 107 9.36 2.89 4.32
C PHE A 107 8.02 2.37 3.75
N SER A 108 6.92 2.60 4.47
CA SER A 108 5.56 2.34 4.01
C SER A 108 5.37 0.89 3.53
N HIS A 109 5.10 0.69 2.24
CA HIS A 109 4.80 -0.64 1.68
C HIS A 109 6.00 -1.61 1.67
N LEU A 110 7.22 -1.12 1.91
CA LEU A 110 8.36 -1.99 2.11
C LEU A 110 8.14 -2.86 3.36
N PHE A 111 7.59 -2.29 4.43
CA PHE A 111 7.51 -2.97 5.71
C PHE A 111 6.53 -4.15 5.71
N ASP A 112 5.31 -3.94 5.22
CA ASP A 112 4.24 -4.94 5.18
C ASP A 112 4.35 -5.90 3.98
N LEU A 113 4.77 -5.44 2.81
CA LEU A 113 4.82 -6.28 1.60
C LEU A 113 6.17 -7.00 1.40
N MET A 114 7.27 -6.51 1.97
CA MET A 114 8.61 -7.10 1.77
C MET A 114 9.27 -7.57 3.06
N PHE A 115 9.40 -6.71 4.07
CA PHE A 115 10.11 -7.06 5.31
C PHE A 115 9.34 -8.08 6.14
N TYR A 116 8.09 -7.77 6.54
CA TYR A 116 7.30 -8.60 7.45
C TYR A 116 7.13 -10.05 6.94
N PRO A 117 6.76 -10.29 5.66
CA PRO A 117 6.62 -11.65 5.14
C PRO A 117 7.94 -12.42 5.14
N ARG A 118 9.05 -11.77 4.76
CA ARG A 118 10.38 -12.42 4.73
C ARG A 118 10.93 -12.68 6.12
N ALA A 119 10.70 -11.76 7.06
CA ALA A 119 11.11 -11.91 8.45
C ALA A 119 10.35 -13.07 9.10
N LYS A 120 9.04 -13.16 8.87
CA LYS A 120 8.20 -14.28 9.30
C LYS A 120 8.64 -15.62 8.68
N GLU A 121 8.95 -15.67 7.38
CA GLU A 121 9.51 -16.86 6.71
C GLU A 121 10.85 -17.31 7.34
N ASN A 122 11.66 -16.37 7.84
CA ASN A 122 12.95 -16.66 8.49
C ASN A 122 12.83 -17.09 9.96
N THR A 123 11.66 -16.91 10.60
CA THR A 123 11.38 -17.32 12.00
C THR A 123 10.14 -18.24 12.11
N PRO A 124 10.14 -19.45 11.48
CA PRO A 124 8.93 -20.29 11.40
C PRO A 124 8.44 -20.81 12.76
N SER A 125 9.33 -20.92 13.75
CA SER A 125 9.03 -21.46 15.07
C SER A 125 8.11 -20.57 15.92
N GLU A 126 7.88 -19.31 15.52
CA GLU A 126 7.22 -18.31 16.37
C GLU A 126 5.72 -18.09 16.07
N ASN A 127 5.14 -18.84 15.12
CA ASN A 127 3.72 -18.80 14.71
C ASN A 127 3.09 -17.38 14.73
N LEU A 128 3.75 -16.43 14.06
CA LEU A 128 3.28 -15.04 14.02
C LEU A 128 1.99 -14.93 13.20
N PRO A 129 1.03 -14.07 13.61
CA PRO A 129 -0.20 -13.86 12.85
C PRO A 129 0.07 -13.24 11.47
N GLU A 130 -0.92 -13.31 10.59
CA GLU A 130 -0.97 -12.38 9.46
C GLU A 130 -1.15 -10.96 9.99
N TRP A 131 -0.55 -9.99 9.31
CA TRP A 131 -0.59 -8.60 9.72
C TRP A 131 -0.61 -7.72 8.48
N THR A 132 -1.45 -6.69 8.50
CA THR A 132 -1.42 -5.60 7.53
C THR A 132 -1.33 -4.25 8.24
N HIS A 133 -0.88 -3.21 7.53
CA HIS A 133 -0.79 -1.88 8.13
C HIS A 133 -2.16 -1.37 8.60
N GLU A 134 -3.25 -1.77 7.94
CA GLU A 134 -4.61 -1.45 8.36
C GLU A 134 -4.94 -2.05 9.75
N ASP A 135 -4.43 -3.24 10.11
CA ASP A 135 -4.67 -3.81 11.46
C ASP A 135 -4.13 -2.90 12.56
N SER A 136 -2.89 -2.41 12.39
CA SER A 136 -2.29 -1.45 13.32
C SER A 136 -2.96 -0.08 13.27
N ALA A 137 -3.51 0.33 12.12
CA ALA A 137 -4.27 1.57 12.02
C ALA A 137 -5.55 1.51 12.87
N LEU A 138 -6.26 0.37 12.88
CA LEU A 138 -7.44 0.18 13.72
C LEU A 138 -7.12 0.27 15.21
N GLU A 139 -6.03 -0.38 15.65
CA GLU A 139 -5.61 -0.40 17.05
C GLU A 139 -5.14 0.98 17.52
N MET A 140 -4.30 1.68 16.72
CA MET A 140 -3.87 3.04 17.02
C MET A 140 -5.04 4.03 17.06
N THR A 141 -5.98 3.91 16.12
CA THR A 141 -7.20 4.75 16.10
C THR A 141 -7.99 4.60 17.40
N GLU A 142 -8.17 3.38 17.88
CA GLU A 142 -8.89 3.10 19.11
C GLU A 142 -8.17 3.66 20.33
N ILE A 143 -6.85 3.48 20.43
CA ILE A 143 -6.02 4.02 21.52
C ILE A 143 -6.15 5.55 21.59
N ILE A 144 -5.97 6.22 20.45
CA ILE A 144 -6.01 7.69 20.36
C ILE A 144 -7.40 8.21 20.74
N LEU A 145 -8.46 7.70 20.10
CA LEU A 145 -9.81 8.20 20.31
C LEU A 145 -10.29 7.92 21.74
N LYS A 146 -10.06 6.72 22.28
CA LYS A 146 -10.39 6.43 23.68
C LYS A 146 -9.65 7.36 24.63
N SER A 147 -8.38 7.69 24.36
CA SER A 147 -7.60 8.60 25.19
C SER A 147 -8.17 10.02 25.16
N ILE A 148 -8.52 10.54 23.97
CA ILE A 148 -9.08 11.89 23.81
C ILE A 148 -10.47 12.01 24.44
N LEU A 149 -11.28 10.95 24.38
CA LEU A 149 -12.67 10.96 24.82
C LEU A 149 -12.85 10.77 26.34
N LYS A 150 -11.78 10.48 27.11
CA LYS A 150 -11.85 10.32 28.58
C LYS A 150 -12.45 11.52 29.30
N ASP A 151 -12.18 12.73 28.80
CA ASP A 151 -12.59 13.98 29.45
C ASP A 151 -14.04 14.37 29.12
N ASN A 152 -14.78 13.55 28.35
CA ASN A 152 -16.17 13.80 27.94
C ASN A 152 -16.42 15.19 27.30
N THR A 153 -15.41 15.77 26.66
CA THR A 153 -15.50 17.08 26.01
C THR A 153 -16.40 17.10 24.77
N TYR A 154 -16.62 15.96 24.12
CA TYR A 154 -17.42 15.84 22.91
C TYR A 154 -18.75 15.15 23.22
N LYS A 155 -19.85 15.91 23.23
CA LYS A 155 -21.19 15.36 23.51
C LYS A 155 -21.76 14.56 22.34
N ASP A 156 -21.40 14.95 21.12
CA ASP A 156 -21.97 14.40 19.88
C ASP A 156 -21.10 13.29 19.26
N PHE A 157 -19.98 12.92 19.89
CA PHE A 157 -19.10 11.84 19.47
C PHE A 157 -18.58 11.08 20.69
N THR A 158 -18.86 9.78 20.76
CA THR A 158 -18.56 8.96 21.93
C THR A 158 -17.76 7.71 21.55
N VAL A 159 -17.40 6.89 22.54
CA VAL A 159 -16.61 5.66 22.31
C VAL A 159 -17.35 4.64 21.45
N GLU A 160 -18.68 4.72 21.42
CA GLU A 160 -19.58 3.90 20.61
C GLU A 160 -19.47 4.20 19.10
N ASP A 161 -18.91 5.35 18.72
CA ASP A 161 -18.70 5.74 17.33
C ASP A 161 -17.37 5.22 16.75
N ILE A 162 -16.41 4.82 17.61
CA ILE A 162 -15.09 4.30 17.20
C ILE A 162 -15.20 3.10 16.24
N PRO A 163 -16.08 2.09 16.47
CA PRO A 163 -16.22 0.98 15.55
C PRO A 163 -16.61 1.41 14.12
N PHE A 164 -17.37 2.49 13.96
CA PHE A 164 -17.71 2.98 12.62
C PHE A 164 -16.48 3.58 11.93
N VAL A 165 -15.67 4.37 12.65
CA VAL A 165 -14.39 4.88 12.13
C VAL A 165 -13.46 3.73 11.72
N GLN A 166 -13.40 2.67 12.52
CA GLN A 166 -12.61 1.47 12.21
C GLN A 166 -13.12 0.75 10.95
N GLU A 167 -14.43 0.56 10.82
CA GLU A 167 -15.04 -0.10 9.64
C GLU A 167 -14.89 0.72 8.35
N LEU A 168 -14.77 2.04 8.46
CA LEU A 168 -14.44 2.93 7.34
C LEU A 168 -12.98 2.78 6.86
N ILE A 169 -12.05 2.45 7.76
CA ILE A 169 -10.63 2.23 7.45
C ILE A 169 -10.42 0.83 6.85
N LYS A 170 -11.00 -0.19 7.48
CA LYS A 170 -10.84 -1.59 7.06
C LYS A 170 -12.15 -2.33 7.19
N LYS A 171 -12.56 -2.96 6.09
CA LYS A 171 -13.73 -3.84 6.08
C LYS A 171 -13.54 -5.02 7.04
N PRO A 172 -14.55 -5.37 7.87
CA PRO A 172 -14.49 -6.54 8.74
C PRO A 172 -14.19 -7.84 7.99
N SER A 173 -13.45 -8.74 8.64
CA SER A 173 -13.01 -10.02 8.04
C SER A 173 -14.16 -10.97 7.67
N ASP A 174 -15.31 -10.86 8.34
CA ASP A 174 -16.54 -11.60 8.01
C ASP A 174 -17.31 -10.99 6.82
N GLY A 175 -16.83 -9.85 6.31
CA GLY A 175 -17.39 -9.11 5.20
C GLY A 175 -18.65 -8.30 5.52
N LYS A 176 -19.08 -8.25 6.79
CA LYS A 176 -20.33 -7.62 7.21
C LYS A 176 -20.05 -6.42 8.13
N TYR A 177 -20.46 -5.24 7.72
CA TYR A 177 -20.40 -4.04 8.56
C TYR A 177 -21.34 -4.21 9.76
N LYS A 178 -20.82 -4.00 10.97
CA LYS A 178 -21.58 -4.18 12.22
C LYS A 178 -22.28 -2.89 12.64
N THR A 179 -21.70 -1.73 12.31
CA THR A 179 -22.24 -0.42 12.72
C THR A 179 -23.51 -0.01 11.95
N TYR A 180 -23.65 -0.45 10.70
CA TYR A 180 -24.78 -0.10 9.81
C TYR A 180 -25.69 -1.28 9.45
N ILE A 181 -25.70 -2.37 10.24
CA ILE A 181 -26.61 -3.54 9.99
C ILE A 181 -28.08 -3.11 9.88
N LYS A 182 -28.49 -2.14 10.70
CA LYS A 182 -29.88 -1.64 10.74
C LYS A 182 -30.18 -0.53 9.72
N GLN A 183 -29.16 -0.04 9.00
CA GLN A 183 -29.24 1.02 8.00
C GLN A 183 -28.43 0.61 6.74
N PRO A 184 -28.73 -0.54 6.11
CA PRO A 184 -27.97 -1.05 4.96
C PRO A 184 -28.00 -0.09 3.75
N GLU A 185 -28.99 0.79 3.67
CA GLU A 185 -29.08 1.85 2.67
C GLU A 185 -27.93 2.85 2.74
N LYS A 186 -27.19 2.91 3.85
CA LYS A 186 -26.02 3.77 4.04
C LYS A 186 -24.68 3.07 3.82
N GLU A 187 -24.67 1.84 3.29
CA GLU A 187 -23.42 1.12 2.97
C GLU A 187 -22.49 1.90 2.01
N PHE A 188 -23.03 2.86 1.24
CA PHE A 188 -22.24 3.73 0.36
C PHE A 188 -21.19 4.58 1.11
N LEU A 189 -21.36 4.83 2.42
CA LEU A 189 -20.37 5.58 3.20
C LEU A 189 -19.01 4.86 3.26
N PHE A 190 -19.02 3.52 3.24
CA PHE A 190 -17.80 2.71 3.22
C PHE A 190 -17.06 2.75 1.87
N GLU A 191 -17.65 3.36 0.84
CA GLU A 191 -17.02 3.53 -0.48
C GLU A 191 -16.13 4.78 -0.55
N ILE A 192 -16.11 5.62 0.50
CA ILE A 192 -15.43 6.93 0.48
C ILE A 192 -13.92 6.78 0.69
N ILE A 193 -13.49 5.95 1.65
CA ILE A 193 -12.09 5.91 2.13
C ILE A 193 -11.36 4.67 1.62
N ALA A 194 -11.96 3.49 1.78
CA ALA A 194 -11.38 2.22 1.37
C ALA A 194 -12.38 1.44 0.50
N ASN A 195 -12.36 1.68 -0.81
CA ASN A 195 -13.38 1.13 -1.71
C ASN A 195 -12.96 -0.22 -2.32
N ASP A 196 -13.37 -1.31 -1.67
CA ASP A 196 -13.13 -2.67 -2.15
C ASP A 196 -13.93 -3.05 -3.41
N LEU A 197 -14.99 -2.31 -3.73
CA LEU A 197 -15.86 -2.62 -4.87
C LEU A 197 -15.17 -2.29 -6.19
N ASN A 198 -14.74 -1.04 -6.34
CA ASN A 198 -14.21 -0.52 -7.61
C ASN A 198 -12.92 0.30 -7.47
N SER A 199 -12.37 0.42 -6.26
CA SER A 199 -11.11 1.13 -5.99
C SER A 199 -11.15 2.62 -6.35
N ILE A 200 -12.33 3.26 -6.30
CA ILE A 200 -12.48 4.71 -6.36
C ILE A 200 -12.71 5.22 -4.93
N ASP A 201 -11.72 5.86 -4.35
CA ASP A 201 -11.75 6.40 -2.99
C ASP A 201 -10.85 7.65 -2.87
N VAL A 202 -11.06 8.39 -1.79
CA VAL A 202 -10.39 9.69 -1.53
C VAL A 202 -8.91 9.55 -1.19
N ASP A 203 -8.47 8.39 -0.66
CA ASP A 203 -7.06 8.04 -0.48
C ASP A 203 -6.31 8.18 -1.82
N LYS A 204 -6.84 7.54 -2.86
CA LYS A 204 -6.30 7.61 -4.22
C LYS A 204 -6.26 9.02 -4.77
N TRP A 205 -7.30 9.80 -4.53
CA TRP A 205 -7.36 11.16 -5.03
C TRP A 205 -6.29 12.07 -4.43
N ASP A 206 -5.99 11.90 -3.13
CA ASP A 206 -4.87 12.61 -2.50
C ASP A 206 -3.54 12.14 -3.08
N TYR A 207 -3.23 10.84 -3.00
CA TYR A 207 -1.89 10.40 -3.36
C TYR A 207 -1.60 10.58 -4.87
N PHE A 208 -2.59 10.51 -5.77
CA PHE A 208 -2.35 10.85 -7.17
C PHE A 208 -1.87 12.29 -7.32
N SER A 209 -2.56 13.23 -6.68
CA SER A 209 -2.24 14.66 -6.79
C SER A 209 -0.92 14.98 -6.09
N ARG A 210 -0.74 14.44 -4.88
CA ARG A 210 0.44 14.64 -4.05
C ARG A 210 1.68 13.99 -4.63
N ASP A 211 1.60 12.72 -5.01
CA ASP A 211 2.75 12.01 -5.56
C ASP A 211 3.15 12.60 -6.91
N CYS A 212 2.20 12.96 -7.78
CA CYS A 212 2.54 13.64 -9.02
C CYS A 212 3.28 14.95 -8.76
N HIS A 213 2.77 15.79 -7.85
CA HIS A 213 3.43 17.04 -7.48
C HIS A 213 4.86 16.80 -6.97
N MET A 214 5.05 15.86 -6.05
CA MET A 214 6.35 15.56 -5.43
C MET A 214 7.33 14.83 -6.37
N LEU A 215 6.82 14.07 -7.35
CA LEU A 215 7.62 13.35 -8.34
C LEU A 215 7.96 14.21 -9.57
N GLY A 216 7.36 15.39 -9.72
CA GLY A 216 7.46 16.19 -10.96
C GLY A 216 6.74 15.53 -12.14
N LEU A 217 5.64 14.84 -11.87
CA LEU A 217 4.75 14.24 -12.87
C LEU A 217 3.43 15.02 -12.94
N HIS A 218 2.70 14.83 -14.04
CA HIS A 218 1.36 15.38 -14.21
C HIS A 218 0.33 14.26 -14.32
N HIS A 219 -0.90 14.53 -13.86
CA HIS A 219 -2.07 13.69 -14.09
C HIS A 219 -3.24 14.54 -14.59
N ASN A 220 -4.17 13.90 -15.31
CA ASN A 220 -5.33 14.58 -15.88
C ASN A 220 -6.61 14.39 -15.06
N PHE A 221 -6.59 13.50 -14.06
CA PHE A 221 -7.76 13.24 -13.22
C PHE A 221 -8.24 14.49 -12.48
N GLN A 222 -9.50 14.86 -12.70
CA GLN A 222 -10.14 16.04 -12.10
C GLN A 222 -10.96 15.65 -10.86
N CYS A 223 -10.29 15.51 -9.71
CA CYS A 223 -10.93 15.15 -8.44
C CYS A 223 -12.12 16.06 -8.07
N GLU A 224 -11.94 17.38 -8.19
CA GLU A 224 -12.98 18.37 -7.86
C GLU A 224 -14.27 18.19 -8.67
N ARG A 225 -14.12 17.87 -9.95
CA ARG A 225 -15.25 17.60 -10.84
C ARG A 225 -15.97 16.33 -10.40
N THR A 226 -15.20 15.27 -10.11
CA THR A 226 -15.73 13.99 -9.61
C THR A 226 -16.54 14.16 -8.33
N ILE A 227 -16.03 14.90 -7.34
CA ILE A 227 -16.73 15.18 -6.07
C ILE A 227 -18.06 15.91 -6.31
N LYS A 228 -18.05 16.95 -7.17
CA LYS A 228 -19.26 17.75 -7.45
C LYS A 228 -20.36 16.96 -8.16
N LEU A 229 -19.98 15.98 -8.96
CA LEU A 229 -20.88 15.20 -9.80
C LEU A 229 -21.30 13.86 -9.16
N ALA A 230 -20.65 13.44 -8.07
CA ALA A 230 -21.01 12.22 -7.36
C ALA A 230 -22.45 12.31 -6.79
N LYS A 231 -23.19 11.21 -6.91
CA LYS A 231 -24.54 11.03 -6.34
C LYS A 231 -24.66 9.66 -5.70
N VAL A 232 -25.68 9.45 -4.87
CA VAL A 232 -26.03 8.12 -4.36
C VAL A 232 -27.22 7.59 -5.14
N VAL A 233 -27.01 6.47 -5.85
CA VAL A 233 -28.02 5.88 -6.74
C VAL A 233 -28.16 4.40 -6.44
N GLU A 234 -29.39 3.88 -6.55
CA GLU A 234 -29.67 2.47 -6.33
C GLU A 234 -29.26 1.62 -7.56
N HIS A 235 -28.45 0.61 -7.32
CA HIS A 235 -28.09 -0.44 -8.26
C HIS A 235 -28.34 -1.81 -7.63
N ASP A 236 -29.17 -2.63 -8.28
CA ASP A 236 -29.40 -4.03 -7.86
C ASP A 236 -29.83 -4.16 -6.38
N GLY A 237 -30.68 -3.24 -5.89
CA GLY A 237 -31.18 -3.22 -4.52
C GLY A 237 -30.21 -2.64 -3.48
N LYS A 238 -29.10 -2.04 -3.91
CA LYS A 238 -28.09 -1.41 -3.04
C LYS A 238 -27.78 0.01 -3.49
N TRP A 239 -27.54 0.89 -2.52
CA TRP A 239 -27.16 2.28 -2.77
C TRP A 239 -25.65 2.40 -2.89
N HIS A 240 -25.20 3.04 -3.97
CA HIS A 240 -23.78 3.19 -4.29
C HIS A 240 -23.46 4.63 -4.65
N ILE A 241 -22.20 5.03 -4.43
CA ILE A 241 -21.67 6.27 -5.01
C ILE A 241 -21.54 6.06 -6.52
N SER A 242 -22.28 6.86 -7.27
CA SER A 242 -22.38 6.79 -8.71
C SER A 242 -21.99 8.10 -9.37
N TYR A 243 -21.47 8.01 -10.59
CA TYR A 243 -21.00 9.14 -11.37
C TYR A 243 -21.82 9.29 -12.67
N PRO A 244 -21.96 10.49 -13.24
CA PRO A 244 -22.63 10.63 -14.53
C PRO A 244 -21.93 9.77 -15.57
N LYS A 245 -22.69 9.10 -16.43
CA LYS A 245 -22.11 8.26 -17.48
C LYS A 245 -21.16 9.04 -18.41
N SER A 246 -21.41 10.34 -18.64
CA SER A 246 -20.53 11.22 -19.40
C SER A 246 -19.13 11.39 -18.79
N GLU A 247 -18.95 11.11 -17.49
CA GLU A 247 -17.67 11.23 -16.78
C GLU A 247 -16.79 9.99 -16.86
N TRP A 248 -17.18 8.96 -17.63
CA TRP A 248 -16.42 7.71 -17.73
C TRP A 248 -14.95 7.93 -18.09
N PHE A 249 -14.64 8.94 -18.91
CA PHE A 249 -13.27 9.22 -19.35
C PHE A 249 -12.41 9.83 -18.25
N ASN A 250 -12.96 10.78 -17.47
CA ASN A 250 -12.28 11.33 -16.30
C ASN A 250 -12.03 10.24 -15.23
N ILE A 251 -13.00 9.34 -15.01
CA ILE A 251 -12.80 8.17 -14.15
C ILE A 251 -11.73 7.23 -14.72
N PHE A 252 -11.68 7.03 -16.05
CA PHE A 252 -10.61 6.26 -16.67
C PHE A 252 -9.23 6.91 -16.46
N ASP A 253 -9.12 8.24 -16.58
CA ASP A 253 -7.89 8.99 -16.32
C ASP A 253 -7.36 8.77 -14.90
N MET A 254 -8.25 8.60 -13.92
CA MET A 254 -7.89 8.20 -12.56
C MET A 254 -7.10 6.87 -12.54
N PHE A 255 -7.65 5.83 -13.18
CA PHE A 255 -7.02 4.52 -13.24
C PHE A 255 -5.76 4.51 -14.10
N TYR A 256 -5.72 5.31 -15.17
CA TYR A 256 -4.53 5.51 -15.98
C TYR A 256 -3.41 6.21 -15.20
N THR A 257 -3.76 7.18 -14.36
CA THR A 257 -2.82 7.85 -13.45
C THR A 257 -2.20 6.84 -12.49
N ARG A 258 -3.02 5.98 -11.88
CA ARG A 258 -2.53 4.87 -11.04
C ARG A 258 -1.54 3.98 -11.79
N PHE A 259 -1.91 3.50 -12.98
CA PHE A 259 -1.02 2.68 -13.80
C PHE A 259 0.32 3.39 -14.07
N THR A 260 0.27 4.68 -14.41
CA THR A 260 1.44 5.50 -14.72
C THR A 260 2.35 5.70 -13.52
N LEU A 261 1.80 5.98 -12.33
CA LEU A 261 2.57 6.13 -11.10
C LEU A 261 3.25 4.82 -10.69
N HIS A 262 2.54 3.69 -10.78
CA HIS A 262 3.15 2.38 -10.56
C HIS A 262 4.29 2.10 -11.55
N ARG A 263 4.07 2.37 -12.85
CA ARG A 263 5.05 2.11 -13.92
C ARG A 263 6.30 2.97 -13.81
N ARG A 264 6.13 4.27 -13.55
CA ARG A 264 7.22 5.24 -13.57
C ARG A 264 7.93 5.32 -12.23
N ALA A 265 7.20 5.34 -11.12
CA ALA A 265 7.76 5.63 -9.80
C ALA A 265 7.75 4.42 -8.85
N TYR A 266 6.58 3.93 -8.42
CA TYR A 266 6.50 2.98 -7.30
C TYR A 266 7.20 1.64 -7.57
N GLN A 267 7.21 1.22 -8.83
CA GLN A 267 7.92 0.03 -9.28
C GLN A 267 9.13 0.39 -10.15
N HIS A 268 9.75 1.55 -9.93
CA HIS A 268 11.01 1.90 -10.60
C HIS A 268 12.11 0.90 -10.21
N PRO A 269 12.88 0.34 -11.16
CA PRO A 269 13.88 -0.70 -10.87
C PRO A 269 14.90 -0.32 -9.79
N VAL A 270 15.41 0.92 -9.82
CA VAL A 270 16.37 1.39 -8.82
C VAL A 270 15.72 1.60 -7.45
N ALA A 271 14.48 2.07 -7.40
CA ALA A 271 13.76 2.24 -6.14
C ALA A 271 13.55 0.87 -5.49
N LYS A 272 13.08 -0.11 -6.27
CA LYS A 272 12.95 -1.51 -5.82
C LYS A 272 14.28 -2.11 -5.39
N ALA A 273 15.38 -1.85 -6.09
CA ALA A 273 16.71 -2.30 -5.66
C ALA A 273 17.08 -1.76 -4.27
N VAL A 274 16.82 -0.48 -4.01
CA VAL A 274 17.05 0.13 -2.69
C VAL A 274 16.13 -0.46 -1.63
N GLU A 275 14.85 -0.69 -1.92
CA GLU A 275 13.92 -1.34 -0.99
C GLU A 275 14.37 -2.76 -0.63
N ILE A 276 14.89 -3.53 -1.59
CA ILE A 276 15.47 -4.86 -1.35
C ILE A 276 16.70 -4.74 -0.43
N MET A 277 17.58 -3.76 -0.64
CA MET A 277 18.75 -3.53 0.22
C MET A 277 18.35 -3.14 1.64
N ILE A 278 17.40 -2.22 1.78
CA ILE A 278 16.86 -1.82 3.09
C ILE A 278 16.27 -3.05 3.79
N THR A 279 15.46 -3.83 3.09
CA THR A 279 14.87 -5.07 3.63
C THR A 279 15.96 -6.05 4.10
N ASP A 280 17.00 -6.28 3.30
CA ASP A 280 18.12 -7.16 3.68
C ASP A 280 18.83 -6.65 4.95
N ALA A 281 19.03 -5.33 5.08
CA ALA A 281 19.63 -4.73 6.27
C ALA A 281 18.72 -4.86 7.50
N LEU A 282 17.41 -4.63 7.36
CA LEU A 282 16.42 -4.81 8.42
C LEU A 282 16.36 -6.27 8.90
N LEU A 283 16.36 -7.24 7.98
CA LEU A 283 16.35 -8.66 8.31
C LEU A 283 17.57 -9.07 9.14
N LYS A 284 18.75 -8.55 8.79
CA LYS A 284 20.00 -8.80 9.53
C LYS A 284 20.01 -8.12 10.90
N ALA A 285 19.38 -6.97 11.04
CA ALA A 285 19.33 -6.24 12.29
C ALA A 285 18.13 -6.59 13.19
N ASN A 286 17.16 -7.37 12.70
CA ASN A 286 15.86 -7.62 13.32
C ASN A 286 15.95 -7.94 14.83
N GLU A 287 16.75 -8.94 15.19
CA GLU A 287 16.89 -9.44 16.57
C GLU A 287 17.60 -8.47 17.52
N ARG A 288 18.27 -7.45 16.98
CA ARG A 288 19.08 -6.48 17.74
C ARG A 288 18.44 -5.12 17.85
N LEU A 289 17.44 -4.84 17.02
CA LEU A 289 16.62 -3.64 17.13
C LEU A 289 15.68 -3.80 18.33
N THR A 290 15.70 -2.81 19.21
CA THR A 290 14.91 -2.78 20.44
C THR A 290 14.19 -1.44 20.52
N PHE A 291 12.91 -1.47 20.90
CA PHE A 291 12.06 -0.30 20.98
C PHE A 291 11.55 -0.12 22.42
N PRO A 292 11.54 1.11 22.98
CA PRO A 292 10.94 1.40 24.29
C PRO A 292 9.44 1.03 24.34
N PRO A 293 8.83 0.85 25.53
CA PRO A 293 9.40 1.00 26.87
C PRO A 293 10.25 -0.20 27.36
N ASP A 294 10.09 -1.40 26.78
CA ASP A 294 10.74 -2.62 27.26
C ASP A 294 11.92 -3.06 26.38
N ALA A 295 12.92 -2.19 26.21
CA ALA A 295 14.12 -2.47 25.42
C ALA A 295 14.94 -3.71 25.89
N LYS A 296 14.51 -4.38 26.97
CA LYS A 296 15.24 -5.48 27.62
C LYS A 296 14.68 -6.89 27.40
N LYS A 297 13.51 -7.11 26.78
CA LYS A 297 13.04 -8.48 26.45
C LYS A 297 12.17 -8.53 25.19
N GLY A 298 12.65 -9.20 24.14
CA GLY A 298 11.80 -9.91 23.17
C GLY A 298 11.02 -9.08 22.15
N LYS A 299 11.22 -7.77 22.02
CA LYS A 299 10.53 -6.92 21.03
C LYS A 299 11.47 -6.54 19.88
N SER A 300 11.82 -7.52 19.05
CA SER A 300 12.51 -7.30 17.77
C SER A 300 11.64 -6.44 16.84
N LEU A 301 12.23 -5.93 15.74
CA LEU A 301 11.48 -5.15 14.75
C LEU A 301 10.23 -5.89 14.26
N LEU A 302 10.35 -7.19 13.98
CA LEU A 302 9.22 -8.06 13.60
C LEU A 302 8.13 -8.14 14.68
N LYS A 303 8.51 -8.23 15.96
CA LYS A 303 7.57 -8.40 17.08
C LYS A 303 6.91 -7.10 17.51
N SER A 304 7.48 -5.95 17.13
CA SER A 304 6.98 -4.63 17.49
C SER A 304 5.54 -4.36 17.03
N VAL A 305 5.08 -5.00 15.94
CA VAL A 305 3.70 -4.84 15.42
C VAL A 305 2.62 -5.32 16.40
N LYS A 306 2.99 -6.07 17.45
CA LYS A 306 2.06 -6.59 18.48
C LYS A 306 1.91 -5.68 19.69
N ASP A 307 2.68 -4.59 19.75
CA ASP A 307 2.66 -3.65 20.88
C ASP A 307 2.75 -2.23 20.34
N MET A 308 1.63 -1.51 20.35
CA MET A 308 1.56 -0.15 19.80
C MET A 308 2.49 0.83 20.51
N ASN A 309 2.86 0.61 21.79
CA ASN A 309 3.85 1.45 22.47
C ASN A 309 5.25 1.27 21.87
N ALA A 310 5.60 0.03 21.51
CA ALA A 310 6.84 -0.24 20.79
C ALA A 310 6.75 0.24 19.34
N TYR A 311 5.64 -0.03 18.66
CA TYR A 311 5.40 0.34 17.27
C TYR A 311 5.45 1.86 17.03
N LEU A 312 5.12 2.66 18.06
CA LEU A 312 5.27 4.11 18.05
C LEU A 312 6.69 4.56 17.68
N TRP A 313 7.71 3.80 18.09
CA TRP A 313 9.13 4.10 17.81
C TRP A 313 9.63 3.56 16.47
N VAL A 314 8.81 2.77 15.78
CA VAL A 314 9.20 2.04 14.56
C VAL A 314 8.90 2.93 13.35
N THR A 315 9.89 3.70 12.92
CA THR A 315 9.81 4.65 11.79
C THR A 315 11.02 4.50 10.87
N ASP A 316 11.17 5.35 9.85
CA ASP A 316 12.31 5.32 8.91
C ASP A 316 13.67 5.50 9.63
N GLU A 317 13.65 6.08 10.84
CA GLU A 317 14.81 6.20 11.75
C GLU A 317 15.47 4.85 12.11
N VAL A 318 14.78 3.73 11.87
CA VAL A 318 15.35 2.38 12.04
C VAL A 318 16.69 2.21 11.31
N LEU A 319 16.91 2.90 10.18
CA LEU A 319 18.22 2.86 9.50
C LEU A 319 19.32 3.52 10.33
N HIS A 320 19.03 4.63 10.99
CA HIS A 320 19.97 5.28 11.92
C HIS A 320 20.20 4.45 13.18
N GLN A 321 19.16 3.78 13.67
CA GLN A 321 19.28 2.85 14.80
C GLN A 321 20.25 1.71 14.46
N ILE A 322 20.16 1.09 13.27
CA ILE A 322 21.11 0.06 12.82
C ILE A 322 22.54 0.58 12.82
N ARG A 323 22.76 1.81 12.32
CA ARG A 323 24.10 2.43 12.28
C ARG A 323 24.69 2.64 13.68
N ARG A 324 23.85 2.90 14.69
CA ARG A 324 24.25 3.14 16.08
C ARG A 324 24.47 1.86 16.90
N LEU A 325 23.99 0.70 16.43
CA LEU A 325 24.17 -0.56 17.15
C LEU A 325 25.67 -0.87 17.33
N PRO A 326 26.14 -1.23 18.53
CA PRO A 326 27.53 -1.58 18.74
C PRO A 326 27.85 -2.92 18.08
N SER A 327 29.01 -2.99 17.40
CA SER A 327 29.60 -4.26 16.98
C SER A 327 30.16 -4.94 18.24
N LYS A 328 29.61 -6.10 18.64
CA LYS A 328 30.06 -6.88 19.81
C LYS A 328 30.56 -8.24 19.34
N LYS A 329 31.61 -8.78 19.97
CA LYS A 329 32.16 -10.13 19.69
C LYS A 329 31.07 -11.23 19.75
N GLY A 330 30.79 -11.91 18.63
CA GLY A 330 29.90 -13.10 18.60
C GLY A 330 29.12 -13.32 17.29
N LYS A 331 28.27 -14.37 17.22
CA LYS A 331 27.53 -14.73 15.98
C LYS A 331 26.62 -13.61 15.44
N GLY A 332 26.02 -12.79 16.32
CA GLY A 332 25.21 -11.63 15.94
C GLY A 332 26.02 -10.39 15.52
N GLU A 333 27.35 -10.44 15.56
CA GLU A 333 28.27 -9.38 15.09
C GLU A 333 28.23 -9.29 13.56
N LYS A 334 28.39 -10.44 12.92
CA LYS A 334 28.48 -10.56 11.46
C LYS A 334 27.23 -10.00 10.78
N ASP A 335 26.05 -10.27 11.33
CA ASP A 335 24.80 -9.77 10.76
C ASP A 335 24.69 -8.24 10.86
N ILE A 336 25.10 -7.64 11.99
CA ILE A 336 25.06 -6.19 12.16
C ILE A 336 26.09 -5.48 11.29
N ASP A 337 27.31 -6.01 11.18
CA ASP A 337 28.33 -5.44 10.31
C ASP A 337 27.94 -5.57 8.83
N GLU A 338 27.31 -6.68 8.43
CA GLU A 338 26.74 -6.84 7.10
C GLU A 338 25.58 -5.85 6.85
N ALA A 339 24.68 -5.66 7.83
CA ALA A 339 23.60 -4.68 7.74
C ALA A 339 24.15 -3.26 7.53
N LYS A 340 25.12 -2.85 8.37
CA LYS A 340 25.84 -1.57 8.23
C LYS A 340 26.56 -1.46 6.88
N GLY A 341 27.17 -2.55 6.41
CA GLY A 341 27.80 -2.63 5.10
C GLY A 341 26.82 -2.33 3.96
N ILE A 342 25.62 -2.93 4.00
CA ILE A 342 24.55 -2.66 3.04
C ILE A 342 24.12 -1.19 3.11
N LEU A 343 23.91 -0.63 4.30
CA LEU A 343 23.56 0.78 4.44
C LEU A 343 24.65 1.71 3.91
N ASN A 344 25.93 1.41 4.14
CA ASN A 344 27.04 2.18 3.59
C ASN A 344 27.06 2.14 2.05
N ARG A 345 26.71 0.99 1.46
CA ARG A 345 26.55 0.88 0.00
C ARG A 345 25.42 1.75 -0.52
N ILE A 346 24.27 1.78 0.17
CA ILE A 346 23.16 2.70 -0.18
C ILE A 346 23.64 4.16 -0.19
N HIS A 347 24.34 4.61 0.87
CA HIS A 347 24.86 5.99 0.95
C HIS A 347 25.86 6.32 -0.17
N ARG A 348 26.66 5.33 -0.60
CA ARG A 348 27.63 5.49 -1.72
C ARG A 348 27.01 5.26 -3.10
N ARG A 349 25.68 5.09 -3.18
CA ARG A 349 24.97 4.72 -4.42
C ARG A 349 25.53 3.47 -5.10
N ASP A 350 26.01 2.51 -4.31
CA ASP A 350 26.35 1.16 -4.73
C ASP A 350 25.14 0.23 -4.55
N PHE A 351 24.10 0.52 -5.33
CA PHE A 351 22.85 -0.22 -5.25
C PHE A 351 22.94 -1.61 -5.88
N TYR A 352 22.05 -2.50 -5.46
CA TYR A 352 21.74 -3.69 -6.24
C TYR A 352 21.30 -3.30 -7.65
N ARG A 353 21.55 -4.18 -8.63
CA ARG A 353 21.33 -3.89 -10.05
C ARG A 353 20.28 -4.81 -10.63
N LEU A 354 19.33 -4.25 -11.39
CA LEU A 354 18.47 -5.07 -12.26
C LEU A 354 19.34 -5.65 -13.38
N VAL A 355 19.40 -6.98 -13.47
CA VAL A 355 20.21 -7.69 -14.48
C VAL A 355 19.37 -8.50 -15.46
N GLY A 356 18.08 -8.67 -15.19
CA GLY A 356 17.13 -9.26 -16.14
C GLY A 356 15.70 -8.86 -15.82
N GLU A 357 14.89 -8.69 -16.86
CA GLU A 357 13.46 -8.45 -16.75
C GLU A 357 12.74 -9.21 -17.88
N ASN A 358 11.77 -10.04 -17.51
CA ASN A 358 10.95 -10.80 -18.46
C ASN A 358 9.47 -10.46 -18.25
N LYS A 359 8.78 -10.06 -19.32
CA LYS A 359 7.32 -9.95 -19.33
C LYS A 359 6.73 -11.36 -19.32
N MET A 360 5.77 -11.59 -18.45
CA MET A 360 4.99 -12.82 -18.44
C MET A 360 3.90 -12.73 -19.50
N SER A 361 3.88 -13.69 -20.43
CA SER A 361 2.76 -13.93 -21.33
C SER A 361 1.98 -15.13 -20.84
N TRP A 362 0.73 -14.90 -20.43
CA TRP A 362 -0.18 -15.92 -19.97
C TRP A 362 -0.98 -16.45 -21.17
N ARG A 363 -1.05 -17.77 -21.38
CA ARG A 363 -2.04 -18.35 -22.31
C ARG A 363 -3.38 -18.50 -21.57
N GLY A 364 -4.36 -17.63 -21.86
CA GLY A 364 -5.70 -17.68 -21.28
C GLY A 364 -5.83 -17.07 -19.87
N ARG A 365 -7.00 -17.28 -19.23
CA ARG A 365 -7.26 -16.80 -17.85
C ARG A 365 -6.52 -17.66 -16.83
N ILE A 366 -5.66 -17.05 -16.05
CA ILE A 366 -4.88 -17.76 -15.02
C ILE A 366 -5.49 -17.55 -13.65
N THR A 367 -5.65 -18.65 -12.92
CA THR A 367 -6.20 -18.64 -11.57
C THR A 367 -5.16 -18.08 -10.57
N LYS A 368 -5.63 -17.55 -9.43
CA LYS A 368 -4.74 -17.14 -8.33
C LYS A 368 -3.80 -18.27 -7.89
N GLU A 369 -4.28 -19.51 -7.96
CA GLU A 369 -3.54 -20.69 -7.54
C GLU A 369 -2.42 -21.05 -8.51
N THR A 370 -2.68 -20.96 -9.83
CA THR A 370 -1.64 -21.14 -10.85
C THR A 370 -0.56 -20.08 -10.72
N LYS A 371 -0.94 -18.81 -10.50
CA LYS A 371 0.03 -17.73 -10.17
C LYS A 371 0.85 -18.15 -8.94
N LYS A 372 0.23 -18.57 -7.85
CA LYS A 372 0.94 -18.98 -6.61
C LYS A 372 1.91 -20.15 -6.82
N LYS A 373 1.48 -21.21 -7.51
CA LYS A 373 2.33 -22.38 -7.83
C LYS A 373 3.55 -21.98 -8.66
N TYR A 374 3.35 -21.04 -9.57
CA TYR A 374 4.43 -20.50 -10.38
C TYR A 374 5.39 -19.60 -9.59
N LEU A 375 4.88 -18.71 -8.73
CA LEU A 375 5.73 -17.96 -7.79
C LEU A 375 6.59 -18.90 -6.94
N GLN A 376 6.01 -20.03 -6.52
CA GLN A 376 6.71 -21.06 -5.77
C GLN A 376 7.79 -21.75 -6.61
N SER A 377 7.52 -22.06 -7.88
CA SER A 377 8.49 -22.72 -8.76
C SER A 377 9.71 -21.83 -9.06
N LEU A 378 9.50 -20.52 -9.23
CA LEU A 378 10.57 -19.53 -9.31
C LEU A 378 11.39 -19.42 -8.03
N LYS A 379 10.73 -19.38 -6.86
CA LYS A 379 11.42 -19.40 -5.56
C LYS A 379 12.31 -20.64 -5.43
N VAL A 380 11.80 -21.81 -5.85
CA VAL A 380 12.56 -23.08 -5.86
C VAL A 380 13.72 -23.04 -6.84
N TRP A 381 13.53 -22.50 -8.06
CA TRP A 381 14.60 -22.37 -9.05
C TRP A 381 15.76 -21.50 -8.54
N MET A 382 15.46 -20.40 -7.84
CA MET A 382 16.47 -19.49 -7.32
C MET A 382 17.13 -19.94 -6.02
N LYS A 383 16.39 -20.62 -5.15
CA LYS A 383 16.90 -21.16 -3.89
C LYS A 383 16.65 -22.66 -3.83
N PRO A 384 17.28 -23.43 -4.73
CA PRO A 384 17.01 -24.85 -4.78
C PRO A 384 17.59 -25.51 -3.52
N LYS A 385 16.81 -26.43 -2.91
CA LYS A 385 17.28 -27.20 -1.74
C LYS A 385 18.53 -28.00 -2.08
N GLN A 386 18.58 -28.55 -3.30
CA GLN A 386 19.75 -29.17 -3.93
C GLN A 386 19.94 -28.54 -5.31
N LEU A 387 21.18 -28.19 -5.68
CA LEU A 387 21.46 -27.60 -6.98
C LEU A 387 21.06 -28.57 -8.10
N PRO A 388 20.26 -28.14 -9.09
CA PRO A 388 19.97 -28.94 -10.28
C PRO A 388 21.25 -29.43 -10.97
N ARG A 389 21.23 -30.64 -11.56
CA ARG A 389 22.38 -31.25 -12.24
C ARG A 389 23.04 -30.33 -13.26
N TRP A 390 22.25 -29.59 -14.04
CA TRP A 390 22.77 -28.63 -15.02
C TRP A 390 23.54 -27.46 -14.38
N MET A 391 23.13 -26.99 -13.19
CA MET A 391 23.85 -25.93 -12.45
C MET A 391 25.21 -26.45 -11.96
N ILE A 392 25.23 -27.70 -11.47
CA ILE A 392 26.47 -28.37 -11.05
C ILE A 392 27.42 -28.54 -12.23
N GLN A 393 26.92 -29.03 -13.37
CA GLN A 393 27.69 -29.18 -14.61
C GLN A 393 28.27 -27.85 -15.11
N LYS A 394 27.51 -26.76 -14.95
CA LYS A 394 27.92 -25.39 -15.30
C LYS A 394 28.74 -24.69 -14.20
N LYS A 395 29.20 -25.43 -13.17
CA LYS A 395 30.04 -24.97 -12.04
C LYS A 395 29.44 -23.84 -11.20
N ILE A 396 28.12 -23.68 -11.17
CA ILE A 396 27.41 -22.69 -10.35
C ILE A 396 27.36 -23.20 -8.91
N LYS A 397 27.82 -22.41 -7.94
CA LYS A 397 27.77 -22.76 -6.52
C LYS A 397 26.55 -22.13 -5.86
N LYS A 398 26.06 -22.74 -4.78
CA LYS A 398 24.91 -22.23 -4.01
C LYS A 398 25.11 -20.79 -3.53
N LYS A 399 26.33 -20.46 -3.09
CA LYS A 399 26.73 -19.09 -2.70
C LYS A 399 26.61 -18.05 -3.83
N ASP A 400 26.71 -18.49 -5.09
CA ASP A 400 26.60 -17.59 -6.24
C ASP A 400 25.13 -17.23 -6.50
N LEU A 401 24.19 -18.11 -6.11
CA LEU A 401 22.74 -17.87 -6.18
C LEU A 401 22.22 -16.94 -5.08
N GLU A 402 22.87 -16.92 -3.91
CA GLU A 402 22.54 -16.02 -2.79
C GLU A 402 22.72 -14.54 -3.15
N LEU A 403 23.53 -14.26 -4.18
CA LEU A 403 23.74 -12.92 -4.71
C LEU A 403 22.66 -12.49 -5.71
N TYR A 404 21.64 -13.30 -5.96
CA TYR A 404 20.49 -12.91 -6.79
C TYR A 404 19.22 -12.77 -5.96
N HIS A 405 18.34 -11.87 -6.40
CA HIS A 405 17.01 -11.66 -5.83
C HIS A 405 15.98 -11.58 -6.95
N THR A 406 14.88 -12.34 -6.87
CA THR A 406 13.73 -12.13 -7.79
C THR A 406 12.65 -11.32 -7.14
N GLU A 407 12.09 -10.42 -7.93
CA GLU A 407 10.92 -9.64 -7.57
C GLU A 407 9.87 -9.78 -8.67
N ILE A 408 8.60 -9.89 -8.26
CA ILE A 408 7.49 -9.99 -9.20
C ILE A 408 6.67 -8.73 -9.12
N VAL A 409 6.44 -8.18 -10.29
CA VAL A 409 6.01 -6.80 -10.46
C VAL A 409 4.78 -6.81 -11.35
N THR A 410 3.65 -6.42 -10.78
CA THR A 410 2.37 -6.39 -11.49
C THR A 410 1.96 -4.95 -11.71
N PHE A 411 1.68 -4.62 -12.97
CA PHE A 411 1.06 -3.37 -13.39
C PHE A 411 -0.39 -3.64 -13.76
N ASN A 412 -1.32 -2.90 -13.17
CA ASN A 412 -2.73 -2.96 -13.53
C ASN A 412 -3.41 -1.61 -13.30
N TYR A 413 -4.66 -1.53 -13.73
CA TYR A 413 -5.52 -0.36 -13.58
C TYR A 413 -6.34 -0.40 -12.28
N GLY A 414 -5.93 -1.16 -11.25
CA GLY A 414 -6.67 -1.28 -9.98
C GLY A 414 -7.70 -2.41 -9.94
N ASN A 415 -8.21 -2.86 -11.09
CA ASN A 415 -9.17 -3.98 -11.18
C ASN A 415 -8.57 -5.28 -11.75
N LYS A 416 -7.30 -5.58 -11.42
CA LYS A 416 -6.57 -6.77 -11.89
C LYS A 416 -6.58 -6.85 -13.42
N ASP A 417 -7.00 -7.99 -13.98
CA ASP A 417 -7.03 -8.30 -15.42
C ASP A 417 -8.29 -7.78 -16.13
N ARG A 418 -9.21 -7.14 -15.42
CA ARG A 418 -10.46 -6.62 -15.97
C ARG A 418 -10.39 -5.11 -16.19
N SER A 419 -11.31 -4.61 -17.02
CA SER A 419 -11.46 -3.17 -17.19
C SER A 419 -11.77 -2.54 -15.84
N PRO A 420 -11.12 -1.41 -15.49
CA PRO A 420 -11.42 -0.72 -14.25
C PRO A 420 -12.84 -0.14 -14.24
N LEU A 421 -13.43 0.12 -15.41
CA LEU A 421 -14.77 0.68 -15.55
C LEU A 421 -15.89 -0.34 -15.29
N ASP A 422 -15.61 -1.65 -15.36
CA ASP A 422 -16.63 -2.72 -15.27
C ASP A 422 -17.38 -2.72 -13.94
N ARG A 423 -16.78 -2.20 -12.87
CA ARG A 423 -17.35 -2.17 -11.51
C ARG A 423 -17.78 -0.77 -11.08
N VAL A 424 -17.55 0.24 -11.91
CA VAL A 424 -17.96 1.61 -11.63
C VAL A 424 -19.47 1.71 -11.78
N LYS A 425 -20.11 2.40 -10.84
CA LYS A 425 -21.54 2.65 -10.85
C LYS A 425 -21.77 4.00 -11.53
N PHE A 426 -22.58 4.00 -12.58
CA PHE A 426 -22.89 5.20 -13.35
C PHE A 426 -24.37 5.54 -13.26
N TYR A 427 -24.74 6.78 -13.55
CA TYR A 427 -26.13 7.19 -13.66
C TYR A 427 -26.42 8.06 -14.90
N GLU A 428 -27.69 8.05 -15.31
CA GLU A 428 -28.32 8.96 -16.29
C GLU A 428 -29.64 9.45 -15.66
N GLU A 429 -29.87 10.77 -15.62
CA GLU A 429 -31.12 11.36 -15.07
C GLU A 429 -31.57 10.72 -13.72
N ASP A 430 -30.61 10.54 -12.81
CA ASP A 430 -30.77 9.97 -11.47
C ASP A 430 -31.15 8.48 -11.39
N LYS A 431 -31.06 7.75 -12.50
CA LYS A 431 -31.26 6.30 -12.56
C LYS A 431 -29.94 5.58 -12.81
N SER A 432 -29.84 4.35 -12.30
CA SER A 432 -28.68 3.50 -12.55
C SER A 432 -28.47 3.29 -14.05
N ALA A 433 -27.23 3.48 -14.48
CA ALA A 433 -26.81 3.31 -15.85
C ALA A 433 -25.68 2.28 -15.93
N LYS A 434 -25.64 1.55 -17.04
CA LYS A 434 -24.52 0.68 -17.41
C LYS A 434 -23.77 1.32 -18.58
N LEU A 435 -22.45 1.30 -18.50
CA LEU A 435 -21.59 1.72 -19.60
C LEU A 435 -21.50 0.57 -20.62
N LYS A 436 -22.02 0.78 -21.84
CA LYS A 436 -21.92 -0.22 -22.91
C LYS A 436 -20.54 -0.13 -23.54
N LYS A 437 -19.95 -1.28 -23.91
CA LYS A 437 -18.62 -1.31 -24.57
C LYS A 437 -18.54 -0.46 -25.83
N ALA A 438 -19.64 -0.35 -26.60
CA ALA A 438 -19.69 0.47 -27.81
C ALA A 438 -19.65 1.98 -27.52
N GLU A 439 -19.97 2.40 -26.30
CA GLU A 439 -19.90 3.81 -25.86
C GLU A 439 -18.50 4.17 -25.37
N ILE A 440 -17.65 3.17 -25.18
CA ILE A 440 -16.27 3.32 -24.72
C ILE A 440 -15.36 3.41 -25.96
N SER A 441 -14.37 4.30 -25.92
CA SER A 441 -13.43 4.48 -27.01
C SER A 441 -12.69 3.18 -27.36
N ALA A 442 -12.64 2.84 -28.66
CA ALA A 442 -11.82 1.74 -29.19
C ALA A 442 -10.31 1.98 -29.02
N MET A 443 -9.90 3.19 -28.61
CA MET A 443 -8.51 3.53 -28.30
C MET A 443 -8.09 3.13 -26.88
N LEU A 444 -8.99 2.60 -26.06
CA LEU A 444 -8.63 2.09 -24.74
C LEU A 444 -7.81 0.77 -24.83
N PRO A 445 -6.99 0.47 -23.81
CA PRO A 445 -6.29 -0.81 -23.73
C PRO A 445 -7.26 -2.00 -23.74
N THR A 446 -6.86 -3.08 -24.42
CA THR A 446 -7.57 -4.37 -24.39
C THR A 446 -7.04 -5.30 -23.29
N GLU A 447 -5.83 -5.07 -22.80
CA GLU A 447 -5.21 -5.75 -21.66
C GLU A 447 -5.03 -4.77 -20.48
N PHE A 448 -5.55 -5.15 -19.31
CA PHE A 448 -5.52 -4.30 -18.10
C PHE A 448 -4.54 -4.77 -17.01
N GLU A 449 -3.85 -5.89 -17.23
CA GLU A 449 -2.81 -6.40 -16.33
C GLU A 449 -1.57 -6.85 -17.10
N GLN A 450 -0.40 -6.49 -16.59
CA GLN A 450 0.88 -7.00 -17.06
C GLN A 450 1.72 -7.42 -15.86
N VAL A 451 2.36 -8.58 -15.96
CA VAL A 451 3.21 -9.12 -14.90
C VAL A 451 4.63 -9.28 -15.43
N TYR A 452 5.60 -8.87 -14.63
CA TYR A 452 7.03 -8.93 -14.93
C TYR A 452 7.75 -9.66 -13.82
N ILE A 453 8.79 -10.39 -14.21
CA ILE A 453 9.76 -10.98 -13.28
C ILE A 453 11.07 -10.24 -13.46
N ARG A 454 11.59 -9.73 -12.36
CA ARG A 454 12.84 -8.99 -12.32
C ARG A 454 13.87 -9.76 -11.53
N LEU A 455 15.05 -9.91 -12.11
CA LEU A 455 16.22 -10.51 -11.49
C LEU A 455 17.19 -9.40 -11.10
N TYR A 456 17.44 -9.25 -9.80
CA TYR A 456 18.40 -8.31 -9.25
C TYR A 456 19.68 -9.02 -8.81
N TRP A 457 20.81 -8.35 -9.00
CA TRP A 457 22.14 -8.76 -8.58
C TRP A 457 22.60 -7.94 -7.37
N LYS A 458 23.02 -8.64 -6.31
CA LYS A 458 23.44 -8.08 -5.02
C LYS A 458 24.94 -7.78 -4.92
N GLY A 459 25.75 -8.27 -5.86
CA GLY A 459 27.20 -8.03 -5.88
C GLY A 459 27.55 -6.55 -6.03
N THR A 460 28.80 -6.20 -5.76
CA THR A 460 29.30 -4.82 -5.90
C THR A 460 29.36 -4.39 -7.37
N LYS A 461 29.58 -3.09 -7.63
CA LYS A 461 29.77 -2.56 -9.00
C LYS A 461 30.88 -3.27 -9.78
N ASP A 462 31.97 -3.61 -9.11
CA ASP A 462 33.16 -4.23 -9.73
C ASP A 462 32.98 -5.73 -10.04
N GLN A 463 32.03 -6.37 -9.36
CA GLN A 463 31.69 -7.76 -9.59
C GLN A 463 30.73 -7.89 -10.78
N LYS A 464 30.94 -8.93 -11.60
CA LYS A 464 30.02 -9.27 -12.70
C LYS A 464 29.08 -10.41 -12.29
N PRO A 465 27.79 -10.33 -12.65
CA PRO A 465 26.89 -11.46 -12.50
C PRO A 465 27.38 -12.64 -13.37
N HIS A 466 27.10 -13.84 -12.91
CA HIS A 466 27.44 -15.08 -13.61
C HIS A 466 26.65 -15.19 -14.92
N LYS A 467 27.34 -15.11 -16.07
CA LYS A 467 26.74 -15.09 -17.41
C LYS A 467 25.71 -16.22 -17.61
N THR A 468 26.05 -17.43 -17.19
CA THR A 468 25.17 -18.60 -17.31
C THR A 468 23.83 -18.45 -16.58
N VAL A 469 23.79 -17.77 -15.43
CA VAL A 469 22.52 -17.54 -14.70
C VAL A 469 21.64 -16.58 -15.47
N LEU A 470 22.24 -15.57 -16.11
CA LEU A 470 21.51 -14.61 -16.93
C LEU A 470 20.98 -15.25 -18.21
N ASP A 471 21.82 -16.03 -18.90
CA ASP A 471 21.42 -16.73 -20.13
C ASP A 471 20.22 -17.65 -19.86
N GLU A 472 20.26 -18.43 -18.79
CA GLU A 472 19.15 -19.29 -18.38
C GLU A 472 17.89 -18.48 -18.02
N PHE A 473 18.04 -17.41 -17.24
CA PHE A 473 16.90 -16.53 -16.91
C PHE A 473 16.26 -15.92 -18.16
N HIS A 474 17.05 -15.53 -19.16
CA HIS A 474 16.52 -14.99 -20.41
C HIS A 474 15.88 -16.05 -21.30
N ASN A 475 16.40 -17.27 -21.30
CA ASN A 475 15.84 -18.40 -22.06
C ASN A 475 14.53 -18.92 -21.47
N MET A 476 14.23 -18.65 -20.20
CA MET A 476 12.96 -19.01 -19.58
C MET A 476 11.72 -18.36 -20.23
N LYS A 477 11.89 -17.38 -21.13
CA LYS A 477 10.81 -16.64 -21.81
C LYS A 477 9.76 -17.51 -22.53
N GLU A 478 10.12 -18.68 -23.03
CA GLU A 478 9.24 -19.50 -23.88
C GLU A 478 8.47 -20.60 -23.12
N ASP A 479 9.02 -21.09 -22.01
CA ASP A 479 8.49 -22.24 -21.24
C ASP A 479 7.55 -21.87 -20.08
N TRP A 480 7.21 -20.58 -19.89
CA TRP A 480 6.43 -20.15 -18.72
C TRP A 480 5.00 -20.72 -18.66
N ALA A 481 4.43 -21.12 -19.80
CA ALA A 481 3.14 -21.79 -19.88
C ALA A 481 3.20 -23.26 -19.42
N ASP A 482 4.36 -23.90 -19.57
CA ASP A 482 4.59 -25.32 -19.28
C ASP A 482 5.26 -25.56 -17.92
N PHE A 483 5.63 -24.50 -17.19
CA PHE A 483 6.14 -24.56 -15.82
C PHE A 483 5.03 -24.83 -14.78
N VAL A 484 4.05 -25.66 -15.11
CA VAL A 484 3.48 -26.58 -14.12
C VAL A 484 4.60 -27.59 -13.86
N PRO A 485 4.98 -27.90 -12.61
CA PRO A 485 5.98 -28.94 -12.37
C PRO A 485 5.42 -30.31 -12.78
N THR A 486 5.41 -30.60 -14.08
CA THR A 486 5.22 -31.93 -14.62
C THR A 486 6.61 -32.55 -14.78
N LYS A 487 7.02 -33.28 -13.74
CA LYS A 487 8.01 -34.38 -13.76
C LYS A 487 9.42 -34.13 -14.32
N ARG A 488 9.80 -32.93 -14.81
CA ARG A 488 11.17 -32.68 -15.32
C ARG A 488 12.21 -32.35 -14.25
N THR A 489 11.82 -32.28 -12.97
CA THR A 489 12.75 -32.09 -11.83
C THR A 489 13.24 -33.38 -11.18
N GLU A 490 12.88 -34.54 -11.72
CA GLU A 490 13.41 -35.84 -11.30
C GLU A 490 14.12 -36.55 -12.47
N MET A 491 15.12 -35.92 -13.08
CA MET A 491 16.17 -36.61 -13.84
C MET A 491 17.52 -35.93 -13.67
#